data_AF-A0A938MLD9-F1
#
_entry.id   AF-A0A938MLD9-F1
#
_cell.length_a   1.000
_cell.length_b   1.000
_cell.length_c   1.000
_cell.angle_alpha   90.00
_cell.angle_beta   90.00
_cell.angle_gamma   90.00
#
_symmetry.space_group_name_H-M   'P 1'
#
loop_
_entity.id
_entity.type
_entity.pdbx_description
1 polymer ?
#
loop_
_entity_poly.entity_id
_entity_poly.type
_entity_poly.pdbx_seq_one_letter_code
_entity_poly.pdbx_strand_id
1 'polypeptide(L)'
;WTDPKTQEVCAKHWAEFARRYKGIPNERLGFNLFNEPAGVETNAYVAVVRKMVEAIRAQDPKRLIISDGMQWGQHPIPELRELKIAQATRGYSPGEISHYKASWVRSENFPFPVWPRVLGPNGTLLSPHKKEGSHPLVINGPFATDTTLRMHVLNVSSRAVLAFDADGHRLWEREFRCGPGEGEWKKAEFKPQYKIYQNLYDRDYYGIIPARTKQVSVLVTNGDWLQVGEIGLQPSSAGAREDTLTLSQAFGKKPDPVRYAPGARVTPFQGLPIQDRAWLWKKNIEPWKKLEAKGVGVMVGEWGCYNKTPHDVVLRWAEDCLANWKRAGWGWALWNFRGSFGILDSERKDVEYEDWEGHKLDRKLLDLLLRY
;
A
#
# COMPACT_ATOMS: atom_id res chain seq x y z
N TRP A 1 6.88 23.12 14.33
CA TRP A 1 6.92 24.03 13.15
C TRP A 1 6.67 25.49 13.48
N THR A 2 5.77 25.83 14.43
CA THR A 2 5.32 27.21 14.67
C THR A 2 6.07 27.99 15.75
N ASP A 3 6.78 27.31 16.67
CA ASP A 3 7.49 27.99 17.77
C ASP A 3 8.72 28.77 17.28
N PRO A 4 8.75 30.12 17.38
CA PRO A 4 9.84 30.93 16.82
C PRO A 4 11.20 30.68 17.48
N LYS A 5 11.21 30.39 18.80
CA LYS A 5 12.44 30.15 19.56
C LYS A 5 13.09 28.84 19.13
N THR A 6 12.31 27.78 18.98
CA THR A 6 12.77 26.49 18.44
C THR A 6 13.31 26.65 17.03
N GLN A 7 12.64 27.44 16.16
CA GLN A 7 13.15 27.71 14.82
C GLN A 7 14.49 28.47 14.85
N GLU A 8 14.67 29.44 15.74
CA GLU A 8 15.93 30.17 15.89
C GLU A 8 17.07 29.25 16.35
N VAL A 9 16.81 28.41 17.36
CA VAL A 9 17.77 27.41 17.83
C VAL A 9 18.13 26.45 16.70
N CYS A 10 17.14 25.94 15.96
CA CYS A 10 17.36 25.05 14.82
C CYS A 10 18.23 25.71 13.72
N ALA A 11 18.00 26.99 13.41
CA ALA A 11 18.83 27.74 12.48
C ALA A 11 20.29 27.85 12.94
N LYS A 12 20.52 28.02 14.26
CA LYS A 12 21.87 28.03 14.85
C LYS A 12 22.58 26.68 14.68
N HIS A 13 21.87 25.55 14.83
CA HIS A 13 22.44 24.23 14.57
C HIS A 13 22.88 24.08 13.11
N TRP A 14 22.02 24.46 12.15
CA TRP A 14 22.35 24.38 10.74
C TRP A 14 23.49 25.31 10.33
N ALA A 15 23.53 26.52 10.87
CA ALA A 15 24.66 27.43 10.68
C ALA A 15 25.97 26.84 11.23
N GLU A 16 25.93 26.19 12.40
CA GLU A 16 27.12 25.56 12.99
C GLU A 16 27.65 24.41 12.12
N PHE A 17 26.78 23.54 11.59
CA PHE A 17 27.21 22.52 10.64
C PHE A 17 27.80 23.12 9.36
N ALA A 18 27.15 24.16 8.82
CA ALA A 18 27.65 24.85 7.62
C ALA A 18 29.02 25.50 7.85
N ARG A 19 29.23 26.12 9.02
CA ARG A 19 30.52 26.70 9.44
C ARG A 19 31.58 25.61 9.60
N ARG A 20 31.26 24.52 10.28
CA ARG A 20 32.18 23.40 10.56
C ARG A 20 32.66 22.72 9.28
N TYR A 21 31.77 22.51 8.31
CA TYR A 21 32.07 21.80 7.07
C TYR A 21 32.29 22.71 5.86
N LYS A 22 32.45 24.02 6.09
CA LYS A 22 32.72 25.00 5.04
C LYS A 22 33.93 24.59 4.20
N GLY A 23 33.78 24.65 2.89
CA GLY A 23 34.83 24.30 1.93
C GLY A 23 34.89 22.82 1.53
N ILE A 24 34.17 21.92 2.22
CA ILE A 24 34.02 20.54 1.73
C ILE A 24 33.15 20.56 0.46
N PRO A 25 33.62 20.04 -0.70
CA PRO A 25 32.86 20.07 -1.95
C PRO A 25 31.48 19.41 -1.86
N ASN A 26 30.52 19.89 -2.65
CA ASN A 26 29.17 19.32 -2.69
C ASN A 26 29.13 17.86 -3.21
N GLU A 27 30.14 17.45 -3.97
CA GLU A 27 30.33 16.06 -4.41
C GLU A 27 30.57 15.09 -3.24
N ARG A 28 30.94 15.61 -2.06
CA ARG A 28 31.24 14.82 -0.85
C ARG A 28 30.28 15.08 0.30
N LEU A 29 29.53 16.19 0.26
CA LEU A 29 28.64 16.58 1.37
C LEU A 29 27.47 17.45 0.89
N GLY A 30 26.26 16.99 1.17
CA GLY A 30 25.02 17.77 1.10
C GLY A 30 24.28 17.76 2.43
N PHE A 31 23.38 18.71 2.64
CA PHE A 31 22.55 18.79 3.85
C PHE A 31 21.08 18.50 3.52
N ASN A 32 20.53 17.40 4.05
CA ASN A 32 19.08 17.17 4.05
C ASN A 32 18.48 17.76 5.34
N LEU A 33 17.56 18.72 5.21
CA LEU A 33 17.15 19.57 6.33
C LEU A 33 16.31 18.84 7.38
N PHE A 34 15.18 18.28 6.98
CA PHE A 34 14.24 17.66 7.91
C PHE A 34 13.71 16.39 7.28
N ASN A 35 13.76 15.30 8.04
CA ASN A 35 13.22 14.03 7.62
C ASN A 35 11.68 14.09 7.55
N GLU A 36 11.13 13.74 6.40
CA GLU A 36 9.72 13.36 6.22
C GLU A 36 8.69 14.32 6.88
N PRO A 37 8.65 15.60 6.50
CA PRO A 37 7.70 16.56 7.08
C PRO A 37 6.24 16.14 6.81
N ALA A 38 5.44 16.11 7.87
CA ALA A 38 4.01 15.81 7.85
C ALA A 38 3.27 16.54 8.98
N GLY A 39 1.94 16.59 8.91
CA GLY A 39 1.10 17.22 9.94
C GLY A 39 1.31 18.73 10.09
N VAL A 40 1.72 19.41 9.02
CA VAL A 40 1.95 20.86 8.98
C VAL A 40 1.49 21.45 7.67
N GLU A 41 0.97 22.68 7.71
CA GLU A 41 0.65 23.46 6.52
C GLU A 41 1.91 23.77 5.71
N THR A 42 1.82 23.63 4.39
CA THR A 42 2.97 23.80 3.47
C THR A 42 3.63 25.18 3.62
N ASN A 43 2.85 26.24 3.77
CA ASN A 43 3.37 27.60 3.94
C ASN A 43 4.21 27.77 5.21
N ALA A 44 3.79 27.18 6.33
CA ALA A 44 4.53 27.19 7.58
C ALA A 44 5.83 26.40 7.46
N TYR A 45 5.82 25.25 6.78
CA TYR A 45 7.03 24.49 6.48
C TYR A 45 8.00 25.28 5.60
N VAL A 46 7.52 25.90 4.52
CA VAL A 46 8.32 26.73 3.61
C VAL A 46 9.01 27.89 4.33
N ALA A 47 8.30 28.54 5.26
CA ALA A 47 8.88 29.62 6.07
C ALA A 47 10.04 29.12 6.95
N VAL A 48 9.91 27.94 7.56
CA VAL A 48 10.98 27.31 8.34
C VAL A 48 12.17 26.94 7.45
N VAL A 49 11.93 26.29 6.31
CA VAL A 49 12.99 25.88 5.37
C VAL A 49 13.77 27.10 4.88
N ARG A 50 13.09 28.20 4.53
CA ARG A 50 13.74 29.45 4.11
C ARG A 50 14.73 29.95 5.18
N LYS A 51 14.31 29.99 6.45
CA LYS A 51 15.16 30.40 7.57
C LYS A 51 16.39 29.48 7.72
N MET A 52 16.24 28.18 7.52
CA MET A 52 17.39 27.24 7.58
C MET A 52 18.35 27.44 6.41
N VAL A 53 17.84 27.62 5.19
CA VAL A 53 18.64 27.85 3.99
C VAL A 53 19.45 29.15 4.11
N GLU A 54 18.83 30.23 4.60
CA GLU A 54 19.50 31.49 4.87
C GLU A 54 20.64 31.33 5.89
N ALA A 55 20.39 30.63 7.00
CA ALA A 55 21.40 30.38 8.03
C ALA A 55 22.59 29.55 7.51
N ILE A 56 22.35 28.53 6.68
CA ILE A 56 23.40 27.72 6.05
C ILE A 56 24.21 28.57 5.08
N ARG A 57 23.53 29.30 4.17
CA ARG A 57 24.19 30.07 3.10
C ARG A 57 24.92 31.30 3.60
N ALA A 58 24.55 31.84 4.76
CA ALA A 58 25.34 32.86 5.45
C ALA A 58 26.75 32.36 5.80
N GLN A 59 26.92 31.04 6.03
CA GLN A 59 28.21 30.43 6.35
C GLN A 59 28.90 29.86 5.09
N ASP A 60 28.13 29.17 4.24
CA ASP A 60 28.59 28.53 3.01
C ASP A 60 27.60 28.75 1.85
N PRO A 61 27.77 29.82 1.04
CA PRO A 61 26.80 30.24 0.03
C PRO A 61 26.49 29.21 -1.06
N LYS A 62 27.39 28.25 -1.30
CA LYS A 62 27.29 27.26 -2.37
C LYS A 62 26.87 25.88 -1.89
N ARG A 63 26.65 25.67 -0.58
CA ARG A 63 26.27 24.36 -0.03
C ARG A 63 25.05 23.78 -0.73
N LEU A 64 25.16 22.52 -1.17
CA LEU A 64 24.04 21.72 -1.65
C LEU A 64 23.11 21.42 -0.47
N ILE A 65 21.86 21.82 -0.61
CA ILE A 65 20.81 21.61 0.39
C ILE A 65 19.68 20.81 -0.29
N ILE A 66 19.13 19.88 0.46
CA ILE A 66 18.02 19.01 0.10
C ILE A 66 16.90 19.23 1.12
N SER A 67 15.66 19.26 0.65
CA SER A 67 14.46 19.18 1.48
C SER A 67 13.69 17.92 1.11
N ASP A 68 13.28 17.12 2.08
CA ASP A 68 12.27 16.11 1.82
C ASP A 68 10.95 16.76 1.38
N GLY A 69 10.19 16.03 0.55
CA GLY A 69 8.83 16.42 0.19
C GLY A 69 7.85 16.40 1.37
N MET A 70 6.71 17.06 1.20
CA MET A 70 5.62 17.02 2.17
C MET A 70 4.96 15.64 2.24
N GLN A 71 4.22 15.40 3.33
CA GLN A 71 3.49 14.15 3.57
C GLN A 71 4.43 12.94 3.52
N TRP A 72 5.47 12.99 4.36
CA TRP A 72 6.52 11.96 4.44
C TRP A 72 7.24 11.76 3.09
N GLY A 73 7.63 12.85 2.42
CA GLY A 73 8.37 12.78 1.16
C GLY A 73 7.54 12.38 -0.06
N GLN A 74 6.21 12.30 0.04
CA GLN A 74 5.36 11.88 -1.08
C GLN A 74 5.02 13.03 -2.03
N HIS A 75 4.91 14.26 -1.52
CA HIS A 75 4.45 15.40 -2.32
C HIS A 75 5.56 16.43 -2.57
N PRO A 76 5.79 16.82 -3.84
CA PRO A 76 6.73 17.88 -4.17
C PRO A 76 6.25 19.23 -3.60
N ILE A 77 7.20 20.14 -3.36
CA ILE A 77 6.92 21.48 -2.79
C ILE A 77 7.38 22.56 -3.78
N PRO A 78 6.56 22.94 -4.78
CA PRO A 78 6.96 23.93 -5.79
C PRO A 78 7.39 25.28 -5.23
N GLU A 79 6.86 25.67 -4.07
CA GLU A 79 7.14 26.93 -3.38
C GLU A 79 8.61 27.05 -2.92
N LEU A 80 9.33 25.93 -2.78
CA LEU A 80 10.76 25.92 -2.43
C LEU A 80 11.67 26.15 -3.63
N ARG A 81 11.14 26.20 -4.86
CA ARG A 81 11.94 26.35 -6.09
C ARG A 81 12.86 27.56 -6.05
N GLU A 82 12.36 28.70 -5.58
CA GLU A 82 13.13 29.95 -5.50
C GLU A 82 14.35 29.85 -4.57
N LEU A 83 14.34 28.90 -3.63
CA LEU A 83 15.48 28.64 -2.77
C LEU A 83 16.61 27.90 -3.49
N LYS A 84 16.41 27.38 -4.71
CA LYS A 84 17.42 26.63 -5.47
C LYS A 84 18.04 25.49 -4.66
N ILE A 85 17.18 24.70 -4.02
CA ILE A 85 17.54 23.49 -3.28
C ILE A 85 16.96 22.27 -4.02
N ALA A 86 17.60 21.11 -3.85
CA ALA A 86 17.04 19.85 -4.35
C ALA A 86 15.92 19.35 -3.42
N GLN A 87 15.11 18.42 -3.90
CA GLN A 87 14.12 17.74 -3.06
C GLN A 87 14.24 16.22 -3.14
N ALA A 88 13.96 15.56 -2.01
CA ALA A 88 13.98 14.11 -1.91
C ALA A 88 12.56 13.54 -1.78
N THR A 89 12.24 12.59 -2.65
CA THR A 89 11.03 11.77 -2.55
C THR A 89 11.30 10.46 -1.79
N ARG A 90 10.31 9.57 -1.74
CA ARG A 90 10.36 8.25 -1.08
C ARG A 90 9.89 7.12 -2.00
N GLY A 91 10.47 5.95 -1.79
CA GLY A 91 10.15 4.72 -2.51
C GLY A 91 9.43 3.67 -1.65
N TYR A 92 8.47 4.09 -0.81
CA TYR A 92 7.72 3.18 0.08
C TYR A 92 6.30 2.86 -0.39
N SER A 93 5.86 3.34 -1.55
CA SER A 93 4.50 3.05 -2.04
C SER A 93 4.42 1.71 -2.80
N PRO A 94 3.38 0.89 -2.61
CA PRO A 94 2.35 1.01 -1.57
C PRO A 94 2.89 0.58 -0.19
N GLY A 95 2.37 1.21 0.88
CA GLY A 95 2.75 0.91 2.25
C GLY A 95 2.44 -0.54 2.65
N GLU A 96 1.40 -1.11 2.04
CA GLU A 96 0.99 -2.51 2.21
C GLU A 96 2.06 -3.51 1.76
N ILE A 97 3.00 -3.09 0.90
CA ILE A 97 4.16 -3.91 0.51
C ILE A 97 5.38 -3.53 1.34
N SER A 98 5.72 -2.24 1.40
CA SER A 98 6.97 -1.81 2.03
C SER A 98 6.97 -1.96 3.55
N HIS A 99 5.80 -1.93 4.20
CA HIS A 99 5.65 -1.88 5.66
C HIS A 99 4.67 -2.95 6.19
N TYR A 100 4.44 -4.05 5.46
CA TYR A 100 3.62 -5.15 5.96
C TYR A 100 4.10 -5.63 7.34
N LYS A 101 3.21 -5.64 8.35
CA LYS A 101 3.51 -6.01 9.74
C LYS A 101 4.61 -5.18 10.43
N ALA A 102 4.92 -3.98 9.95
CA ALA A 102 5.79 -3.04 10.66
C ALA A 102 5.04 -2.40 11.84
N SER A 103 5.57 -2.54 13.06
CA SER A 103 4.89 -2.14 14.30
C SER A 103 4.82 -0.63 14.55
N TRP A 104 5.64 0.16 13.84
CA TRP A 104 5.69 1.61 13.98
C TRP A 104 4.73 2.34 13.02
N VAL A 105 4.01 1.60 12.17
CA VAL A 105 2.91 2.10 11.36
C VAL A 105 1.65 1.27 11.64
N ARG A 106 0.48 1.80 11.31
CA ARG A 106 -0.82 1.10 11.47
C ARG A 106 -0.99 -0.01 10.41
N SER A 107 -0.11 -1.01 10.44
CA SER A 107 -0.05 -2.12 9.46
C SER A 107 -0.81 -3.37 9.92
N GLU A 108 -1.44 -3.35 11.09
CA GLU A 108 -2.05 -4.54 11.71
C GLU A 108 -3.12 -5.18 10.82
N ASN A 109 -3.80 -4.35 10.03
CA ASN A 109 -4.88 -4.75 9.12
C ASN A 109 -4.48 -4.70 7.64
N PHE A 110 -3.17 -4.57 7.33
CA PHE A 110 -2.75 -4.65 5.94
C PHE A 110 -3.03 -6.06 5.39
N PRO A 111 -3.55 -6.15 4.14
CA PRO A 111 -3.76 -7.44 3.51
C PRO A 111 -2.42 -8.13 3.28
N PHE A 112 -2.47 -9.44 3.03
CA PHE A 112 -1.29 -10.17 2.62
C PHE A 112 -0.67 -9.53 1.36
N PRO A 113 0.65 -9.27 1.31
CA PRO A 113 1.24 -8.56 0.20
C PRO A 113 1.20 -9.36 -1.11
N VAL A 114 0.75 -8.70 -2.17
CA VAL A 114 0.81 -9.21 -3.55
C VAL A 114 1.25 -8.07 -4.46
N TRP A 115 2.06 -8.38 -5.48
CA TRP A 115 2.48 -7.42 -6.50
C TRP A 115 2.55 -8.10 -7.86
N PRO A 116 2.13 -7.50 -8.97
CA PRO A 116 1.18 -6.37 -9.00
C PRO A 116 -0.13 -6.76 -8.30
N ARG A 117 -0.90 -5.76 -7.86
CA ARG A 117 -2.11 -5.98 -7.08
C ARG A 117 -3.34 -5.48 -7.83
N VAL A 118 -4.29 -6.38 -8.06
CA VAL A 118 -5.63 -5.99 -8.53
C VAL A 118 -6.43 -5.44 -7.34
N LEU A 119 -7.06 -4.28 -7.54
CA LEU A 119 -7.92 -3.67 -6.53
C LEU A 119 -9.37 -4.12 -6.76
N GLY A 120 -9.81 -5.09 -5.95
CA GLY A 120 -11.19 -5.57 -5.99
C GLY A 120 -12.21 -4.51 -5.56
N PRO A 121 -13.49 -4.72 -5.91
CA PRO A 121 -14.59 -3.84 -5.52
C PRO A 121 -14.82 -3.88 -3.99
N ASN A 122 -15.86 -3.19 -3.53
CA ASN A 122 -16.24 -3.24 -2.12
C ASN A 122 -16.79 -4.62 -1.76
N GLY A 123 -16.37 -5.15 -0.61
CA GLY A 123 -16.85 -6.38 0.00
C GLY A 123 -17.73 -6.15 1.22
N THR A 124 -18.00 -4.90 1.60
CA THR A 124 -19.00 -4.59 2.65
C THR A 124 -20.39 -4.66 2.03
N LEU A 125 -21.11 -5.73 2.34
CA LEU A 125 -22.44 -6.01 1.80
C LEU A 125 -23.52 -5.63 2.80
N LEU A 126 -24.47 -4.82 2.35
CA LEU A 126 -25.56 -4.29 3.17
C LEU A 126 -26.86 -5.08 2.94
N SER A 127 -27.63 -5.26 4.01
CA SER A 127 -28.98 -5.80 3.89
C SER A 127 -29.93 -4.80 3.22
N PRO A 128 -31.05 -5.26 2.66
CA PRO A 128 -32.07 -4.37 2.09
C PRO A 128 -32.72 -3.43 3.12
N HIS A 129 -32.56 -3.69 4.42
CA HIS A 129 -33.13 -2.87 5.51
C HIS A 129 -32.28 -1.64 5.85
N LYS A 130 -31.06 -1.54 5.30
CA LYS A 130 -30.21 -0.36 5.46
C LYS A 130 -30.75 0.80 4.62
N LYS A 131 -30.51 2.04 5.05
CA LYS A 131 -30.98 3.24 4.33
C LYS A 131 -30.45 3.30 2.90
N GLU A 132 -29.26 2.77 2.69
CA GLU A 132 -28.55 2.71 1.42
C GLU A 132 -29.09 1.60 0.48
N GLY A 133 -29.94 0.70 1.01
CA GLY A 133 -30.41 -0.50 0.32
C GLY A 133 -29.35 -1.59 0.18
N SER A 134 -29.74 -2.72 -0.42
CA SER A 134 -28.84 -3.84 -0.66
C SER A 134 -27.90 -3.58 -1.84
N HIS A 135 -26.62 -3.89 -1.66
CA HIS A 135 -25.58 -3.74 -2.69
C HIS A 135 -24.93 -5.10 -2.97
N PRO A 136 -25.46 -5.91 -3.90
CA PRO A 136 -24.85 -7.19 -4.24
C PRO A 136 -23.48 -6.98 -4.90
N LEU A 137 -22.52 -7.86 -4.57
CA LEU A 137 -21.33 -8.06 -5.37
C LEU A 137 -21.70 -8.90 -6.60
N VAL A 138 -21.64 -8.29 -7.78
CA VAL A 138 -21.98 -8.94 -9.05
C VAL A 138 -20.71 -9.39 -9.76
N ILE A 139 -20.69 -10.66 -10.17
CA ILE A 139 -19.61 -11.27 -10.94
C ILE A 139 -20.19 -11.78 -12.25
N ASN A 140 -19.79 -11.18 -13.36
CA ASN A 140 -20.16 -11.61 -14.70
C ASN A 140 -19.15 -12.63 -15.20
N GLY A 141 -19.64 -13.72 -15.79
CA GLY A 141 -18.81 -14.78 -16.33
C GLY A 141 -18.01 -14.40 -17.59
N PRO A 142 -17.47 -15.40 -18.30
CA PRO A 142 -18.05 -16.75 -18.42
C PRO A 142 -17.68 -17.72 -17.29
N PHE A 143 -18.63 -18.58 -16.92
CA PHE A 143 -18.42 -19.79 -16.11
C PHE A 143 -18.64 -21.02 -17.00
N ALA A 144 -17.59 -21.48 -17.70
CA ALA A 144 -17.73 -22.53 -18.72
C ALA A 144 -18.00 -23.93 -18.14
N THR A 145 -17.46 -24.21 -16.96
CA THR A 145 -17.64 -25.43 -16.18
C THR A 145 -18.19 -25.07 -14.81
N ASP A 146 -18.63 -26.06 -14.04
CA ASP A 146 -18.91 -25.86 -12.62
C ASP A 146 -17.70 -25.20 -11.97
N THR A 147 -17.93 -24.18 -11.16
CA THR A 147 -16.88 -23.36 -10.56
C THR A 147 -17.16 -23.23 -9.08
N THR A 148 -16.22 -23.67 -8.24
CA THR A 148 -16.32 -23.46 -6.80
C THR A 148 -16.12 -21.98 -6.51
N LEU A 149 -17.09 -21.36 -5.84
CA LEU A 149 -17.00 -20.03 -5.26
C LEU A 149 -16.64 -20.16 -3.77
N ARG A 150 -15.47 -19.65 -3.40
CA ARG A 150 -15.08 -19.42 -2.01
C ARG A 150 -15.38 -17.96 -1.64
N MET A 151 -15.98 -17.74 -0.49
CA MET A 151 -16.24 -16.42 0.11
C MET A 151 -15.58 -16.37 1.48
N HIS A 152 -14.57 -15.53 1.63
CA HIS A 152 -13.91 -15.32 2.92
C HIS A 152 -14.65 -14.26 3.72
N VAL A 153 -15.41 -14.66 4.74
CA VAL A 153 -16.22 -13.76 5.57
C VAL A 153 -15.39 -13.21 6.72
N LEU A 154 -15.38 -11.88 6.83
CA LEU A 154 -14.70 -11.13 7.88
C LEU A 154 -15.69 -10.74 8.99
N ASN A 155 -16.01 -9.46 9.13
CA ASN A 155 -16.90 -8.99 10.18
C ASN A 155 -18.37 -9.17 9.79
N VAL A 156 -19.16 -9.66 10.75
CA VAL A 156 -20.62 -9.67 10.68
C VAL A 156 -21.17 -8.78 11.79
N SER A 157 -22.20 -7.99 11.48
CA SER A 157 -22.87 -7.12 12.44
C SER A 157 -24.22 -7.67 12.86
N SER A 158 -24.41 -7.88 14.17
CA SER A 158 -25.65 -8.34 14.81
C SER A 158 -26.21 -9.67 14.27
N ARG A 159 -26.76 -9.65 13.06
CA ARG A 159 -27.26 -10.79 12.31
C ARG A 159 -27.16 -10.42 10.84
N ALA A 160 -26.78 -11.35 9.99
CA ALA A 160 -26.85 -11.17 8.54
C ALA A 160 -27.14 -12.50 7.84
N VAL A 161 -27.94 -12.48 6.77
CA VAL A 161 -28.15 -13.65 5.91
C VAL A 161 -27.39 -13.42 4.61
N LEU A 162 -26.27 -14.12 4.45
CA LEU A 162 -25.48 -14.10 3.22
C LEU A 162 -26.11 -15.08 2.23
N ALA A 163 -26.14 -14.67 0.98
CA ALA A 163 -26.64 -15.47 -0.10
C ALA A 163 -25.76 -15.38 -1.33
N PHE A 164 -25.87 -16.40 -2.16
CA PHE A 164 -25.28 -16.47 -3.48
C PHE A 164 -26.34 -16.95 -4.46
N ASP A 165 -26.60 -16.14 -5.48
CA ASP A 165 -27.52 -16.42 -6.59
C ASP A 165 -26.73 -16.58 -7.90
N ALA A 166 -27.21 -17.43 -8.79
CA ALA A 166 -26.75 -17.52 -10.18
C ALA A 166 -27.92 -17.28 -11.13
N ASP A 167 -27.73 -16.37 -12.08
CA ASP A 167 -28.74 -15.99 -13.08
C ASP A 167 -30.13 -15.69 -12.47
N GLY A 168 -30.15 -15.11 -11.26
CA GLY A 168 -31.36 -14.76 -10.52
C GLY A 168 -31.94 -15.87 -9.63
N HIS A 169 -31.32 -17.05 -9.58
CA HIS A 169 -31.76 -18.19 -8.76
C HIS A 169 -30.86 -18.40 -7.54
N ARG A 170 -31.48 -18.54 -6.35
CA ARG A 170 -30.79 -18.85 -5.09
C ARG A 170 -30.13 -20.21 -5.16
N LEU A 171 -28.80 -20.25 -5.00
CA LEU A 171 -28.03 -21.48 -4.94
C LEU A 171 -27.58 -21.82 -3.52
N TRP A 172 -27.33 -20.80 -2.71
CA TRP A 172 -26.86 -20.98 -1.35
C TRP A 172 -27.27 -19.82 -0.47
N GLU A 173 -27.61 -20.10 0.79
CA GLU A 173 -27.77 -19.09 1.83
C GLU A 173 -27.29 -19.60 3.17
N ARG A 174 -26.86 -18.66 4.01
CA ARG A 174 -26.49 -18.93 5.40
C ARG A 174 -26.81 -17.74 6.27
N GLU A 175 -27.40 -18.04 7.41
CA GLU A 175 -27.61 -17.08 8.48
C GLU A 175 -26.41 -17.03 9.43
N PHE A 176 -25.96 -15.82 9.70
CA PHE A 176 -24.93 -15.50 10.69
C PHE A 176 -25.59 -14.75 11.84
N ARG A 177 -25.32 -15.19 13.07
CA ARG A 177 -25.81 -14.54 14.30
C ARG A 177 -24.63 -14.21 15.19
N CYS A 178 -24.52 -12.94 15.54
CA CYS A 178 -23.47 -12.42 16.40
C CYS A 178 -23.83 -12.59 17.88
N GLY A 179 -22.83 -12.76 18.73
CA GLY A 179 -23.02 -12.98 20.16
C GLY A 179 -21.73 -12.82 20.97
N PRO A 180 -21.86 -12.82 22.30
CA PRO A 180 -20.71 -12.86 23.20
C PRO A 180 -20.01 -14.21 23.16
N GLY A 181 -18.80 -14.26 23.72
CA GLY A 181 -18.09 -15.51 23.99
C GLY A 181 -17.53 -16.19 22.75
N GLU A 182 -17.38 -17.51 22.83
CA GLU A 182 -16.86 -18.36 21.76
C GLU A 182 -17.96 -18.79 20.79
N GLY A 183 -17.59 -19.01 19.54
CA GLY A 183 -18.49 -19.44 18.47
C GLY A 183 -17.70 -19.79 17.21
N GLU A 184 -18.34 -19.75 16.04
CA GLU A 184 -17.63 -19.94 14.76
C GLU A 184 -16.66 -18.78 14.44
N TRP A 185 -16.75 -17.68 15.19
CA TRP A 185 -15.95 -16.48 15.03
C TRP A 185 -14.65 -16.52 15.83
N LYS A 186 -13.61 -15.86 15.29
CA LYS A 186 -12.31 -15.68 15.91
C LYS A 186 -12.32 -14.64 17.04
N LYS A 187 -13.17 -13.62 16.93
CA LYS A 187 -13.28 -12.55 17.92
C LYS A 187 -14.70 -12.00 18.01
N ALA A 188 -15.16 -11.77 19.24
CA ALA A 188 -16.40 -11.06 19.54
C ALA A 188 -16.08 -9.64 20.05
N GLU A 189 -16.78 -8.64 19.56
CA GLU A 189 -16.69 -7.26 20.04
C GLU A 189 -18.09 -6.68 20.26
N PHE A 190 -18.39 -6.30 21.50
CA PHE A 190 -19.61 -5.55 21.78
C PHE A 190 -19.45 -4.10 21.33
N LYS A 191 -20.45 -3.55 20.64
CA LYS A 191 -20.50 -2.15 20.22
C LYS A 191 -21.56 -1.41 21.05
N PRO A 192 -21.18 -0.75 22.16
CA PRO A 192 -22.14 -0.13 23.10
C PRO A 192 -23.07 0.88 22.43
N GLN A 193 -22.56 1.64 21.47
CA GLN A 193 -23.31 2.66 20.73
C GLN A 193 -24.50 2.10 19.93
N TYR A 194 -24.45 0.81 19.57
CA TYR A 194 -25.50 0.13 18.80
C TYR A 194 -26.20 -0.96 19.62
N LYS A 195 -25.70 -1.29 20.82
CA LYS A 195 -26.18 -2.40 21.66
C LYS A 195 -26.19 -3.76 20.92
N ILE A 196 -25.20 -4.00 20.08
CA ILE A 196 -25.03 -5.24 19.31
C ILE A 196 -23.63 -5.81 19.47
N TYR A 197 -23.47 -7.08 19.13
CA TYR A 197 -22.16 -7.68 18.89
C TYR A 197 -21.79 -7.57 17.41
N GLN A 198 -20.52 -7.31 17.15
CA GLN A 198 -19.87 -7.55 15.87
C GLN A 198 -18.85 -8.66 16.08
N ASN A 199 -18.91 -9.69 15.24
CA ASN A 199 -18.02 -10.85 15.33
C ASN A 199 -17.15 -10.92 14.09
N LEU A 200 -15.84 -11.10 14.27
CA LEU A 200 -14.87 -11.38 13.21
C LEU A 200 -14.84 -12.89 12.97
N TYR A 201 -15.37 -13.33 11.84
CA TYR A 201 -15.37 -14.74 11.46
C TYR A 201 -14.00 -15.19 10.95
N ASP A 202 -13.41 -14.45 10.00
CA ASP A 202 -12.09 -14.78 9.40
C ASP A 202 -12.08 -16.21 8.83
N ARG A 203 -13.13 -16.55 8.06
CA ARG A 203 -13.43 -17.93 7.66
C ARG A 203 -14.02 -18.03 6.26
N ASP A 204 -13.68 -19.12 5.57
CA ASP A 204 -14.18 -19.44 4.23
C ASP A 204 -15.52 -20.19 4.24
N TYR A 205 -16.38 -19.83 3.30
CA TYR A 205 -17.62 -20.50 2.96
C TYR A 205 -17.67 -20.78 1.46
N TYR A 206 -18.35 -21.86 1.07
CA TYR A 206 -18.26 -22.40 -0.30
C TYR A 206 -19.64 -22.58 -0.91
N GLY A 207 -19.74 -22.33 -2.21
CA GLY A 207 -20.87 -22.66 -3.07
C GLY A 207 -20.38 -23.12 -4.44
N ILE A 208 -21.24 -23.79 -5.21
CA ILE A 208 -20.92 -24.21 -6.58
C ILE A 208 -21.71 -23.32 -7.55
N ILE A 209 -21.00 -22.66 -8.45
CA ILE A 209 -21.56 -21.95 -9.61
C ILE A 209 -21.71 -22.98 -10.73
N PRO A 210 -22.94 -23.27 -11.19
CA PRO A 210 -23.16 -24.20 -12.29
C PRO A 210 -22.49 -23.77 -13.59
N ALA A 211 -22.11 -24.73 -14.41
CA ALA A 211 -21.65 -24.48 -15.77
C ALA A 211 -22.67 -23.66 -16.57
N ARG A 212 -22.15 -22.78 -17.43
CA ARG A 212 -22.90 -21.87 -18.31
C ARG A 212 -23.63 -20.73 -17.60
N THR A 213 -23.46 -20.56 -16.28
CA THR A 213 -23.93 -19.37 -15.58
C THR A 213 -23.37 -18.11 -16.24
N LYS A 214 -24.22 -17.09 -16.42
CA LYS A 214 -23.81 -15.80 -17.00
C LYS A 214 -23.43 -14.79 -15.92
N GLN A 215 -24.15 -14.81 -14.81
CA GLN A 215 -23.97 -13.86 -13.73
C GLN A 215 -24.17 -14.52 -12.36
N VAL A 216 -23.33 -14.10 -11.41
CA VAL A 216 -23.41 -14.47 -10.01
C VAL A 216 -23.59 -13.21 -9.17
N SER A 217 -24.46 -13.25 -8.16
CA SER A 217 -24.58 -12.21 -7.15
C SER A 217 -24.37 -12.75 -5.75
N VAL A 218 -23.44 -12.15 -5.00
CA VAL A 218 -23.23 -12.38 -3.57
C VAL A 218 -23.82 -11.20 -2.80
N LEU A 219 -24.75 -11.46 -1.88
CA LEU A 219 -25.56 -10.41 -1.28
C LEU A 219 -26.02 -10.74 0.14
N VAL A 220 -26.33 -9.71 0.92
CA VAL A 220 -27.04 -9.86 2.19
C VAL A 220 -28.53 -9.66 1.95
N THR A 221 -29.33 -10.69 2.22
CA THR A 221 -30.79 -10.65 2.01
C THR A 221 -31.58 -10.19 3.23
N ASN A 222 -31.01 -10.32 4.43
CA ASN A 222 -31.68 -9.97 5.68
C ASN A 222 -30.64 -9.66 6.77
N GLY A 223 -31.09 -9.02 7.86
CA GLY A 223 -30.21 -8.61 8.97
C GLY A 223 -29.62 -7.21 8.77
N ASP A 224 -28.36 -7.02 9.16
CA ASP A 224 -27.67 -5.72 9.15
C ASP A 224 -26.66 -5.63 7.99
N TRP A 225 -25.42 -6.06 8.19
CA TRP A 225 -24.38 -6.11 7.16
C TRP A 225 -23.32 -7.16 7.49
N LEU A 226 -22.55 -7.55 6.47
CA LEU A 226 -21.33 -8.33 6.65
C LEU A 226 -20.25 -7.94 5.65
N GLN A 227 -19.02 -8.34 5.92
CA GLN A 227 -17.86 -8.12 5.07
C GLN A 227 -17.36 -9.42 4.46
N VAL A 228 -17.24 -9.44 3.14
CA VAL A 228 -16.47 -10.45 2.40
C VAL A 228 -15.09 -9.84 2.10
N GLY A 229 -14.04 -10.44 2.62
CA GLY A 229 -12.66 -9.97 2.48
C GLY A 229 -12.03 -10.38 1.15
N GLU A 230 -12.43 -11.53 0.64
CA GLU A 230 -11.85 -12.15 -0.55
C GLU A 230 -12.87 -13.10 -1.18
N ILE A 231 -12.84 -13.22 -2.49
CA ILE A 231 -13.49 -14.30 -3.23
C ILE A 231 -12.43 -15.17 -3.93
N GLY A 232 -12.69 -16.46 -3.98
CA GLY A 232 -11.94 -17.44 -4.76
C GLY A 232 -12.85 -18.09 -5.80
N LEU A 233 -12.38 -18.21 -7.04
CA LEU A 233 -13.08 -18.90 -8.12
C LEU A 233 -12.20 -20.02 -8.66
N GLN A 234 -12.64 -21.26 -8.50
CA GLN A 234 -11.91 -22.42 -9.01
C GLN A 234 -12.78 -23.21 -9.98
N PRO A 235 -12.52 -23.11 -11.30
CA PRO A 235 -13.17 -23.96 -12.29
C PRO A 235 -12.88 -25.45 -12.01
N SER A 236 -13.85 -26.32 -12.27
CA SER A 236 -13.71 -27.79 -12.12
C SER A 236 -12.88 -28.45 -13.24
N SER A 237 -12.35 -27.69 -14.19
CA SER A 237 -11.48 -28.22 -15.23
C SER A 237 -10.17 -28.79 -14.65
N ALA A 238 -9.65 -29.84 -15.28
CA ALA A 238 -8.45 -30.52 -14.79
C ALA A 238 -7.26 -29.55 -14.68
N GLY A 239 -6.64 -29.51 -13.49
CA GLY A 239 -5.48 -28.66 -13.22
C GLY A 239 -5.79 -27.18 -12.96
N ALA A 240 -7.07 -26.79 -12.90
CA ALA A 240 -7.45 -25.42 -12.59
C ALA A 240 -7.06 -25.03 -11.16
N ARG A 241 -6.37 -23.89 -11.04
CA ARG A 241 -6.05 -23.24 -9.77
C ARG A 241 -7.20 -22.32 -9.35
N GLU A 242 -7.27 -22.03 -8.06
CA GLU A 242 -8.17 -20.99 -7.56
C GLU A 242 -7.64 -19.61 -7.98
N ASP A 243 -8.50 -18.83 -8.63
CA ASP A 243 -8.30 -17.42 -8.91
C ASP A 243 -8.84 -16.59 -7.74
N THR A 244 -8.01 -15.79 -7.08
CA THR A 244 -8.41 -15.01 -5.90
C THR A 244 -8.50 -13.52 -6.16
N LEU A 245 -9.49 -12.87 -5.53
CA LEU A 245 -9.68 -11.42 -5.57
C LEU A 245 -9.95 -10.87 -4.17
N THR A 246 -9.00 -10.12 -3.64
CA THR A 246 -9.17 -9.36 -2.39
C THR A 246 -10.12 -8.18 -2.61
N LEU A 247 -11.08 -8.01 -1.71
CA LEU A 247 -12.11 -6.97 -1.74
C LEU A 247 -11.80 -5.85 -0.75
N SER A 248 -12.14 -4.62 -1.12
CA SER A 248 -12.03 -3.45 -0.23
C SER A 248 -13.14 -3.44 0.82
N GLN A 249 -12.94 -2.74 1.94
CA GLN A 249 -13.85 -2.76 3.10
C GLN A 249 -14.40 -1.36 3.43
N ALA A 250 -14.93 -0.67 2.41
CA ALA A 250 -15.43 0.69 2.53
C ALA A 250 -16.94 0.73 2.85
N PHE A 251 -17.32 1.29 3.99
CA PHE A 251 -18.74 1.51 4.31
C PHE A 251 -19.37 2.55 3.36
N GLY A 252 -20.62 2.29 2.97
CA GLY A 252 -21.42 3.20 2.13
C GLY A 252 -21.06 3.20 0.64
N LYS A 253 -20.04 2.45 0.21
CA LYS A 253 -19.68 2.31 -1.21
C LYS A 253 -20.34 1.06 -1.82
N LYS A 254 -21.02 1.21 -2.95
CA LYS A 254 -21.54 0.07 -3.72
C LYS A 254 -20.37 -0.74 -4.33
N PRO A 255 -20.42 -2.08 -4.33
CA PRO A 255 -19.47 -2.89 -5.10
C PRO A 255 -19.59 -2.58 -6.59
N ASP A 256 -18.46 -2.32 -7.25
CA ASP A 256 -18.40 -2.27 -8.71
C ASP A 256 -18.53 -3.71 -9.26
N PRO A 257 -19.22 -3.94 -10.39
CA PRO A 257 -19.36 -5.27 -10.98
C PRO A 257 -17.99 -5.79 -11.45
N VAL A 258 -17.77 -7.08 -11.25
CA VAL A 258 -16.55 -7.79 -11.67
C VAL A 258 -16.85 -8.55 -12.96
N ARG A 259 -15.84 -8.65 -13.84
CA ARG A 259 -15.88 -9.55 -15.00
C ARG A 259 -14.80 -10.62 -14.83
N TYR A 260 -15.21 -11.88 -14.80
CA TYR A 260 -14.33 -13.03 -14.66
C TYR A 260 -14.00 -13.62 -16.04
N ALA A 261 -12.72 -13.85 -16.30
CA ALA A 261 -12.21 -14.48 -17.51
C ALA A 261 -11.08 -15.44 -17.12
N PRO A 262 -11.39 -16.72 -16.82
CA PRO A 262 -10.40 -17.69 -16.36
C PRO A 262 -9.27 -17.86 -17.40
N GLY A 263 -8.02 -17.93 -16.92
CA GLY A 263 -6.84 -18.12 -17.76
C GLY A 263 -6.38 -16.87 -18.54
N ALA A 264 -6.97 -15.69 -18.28
CA ALA A 264 -6.49 -14.45 -18.88
C ALA A 264 -5.04 -14.12 -18.48
N ARG A 265 -4.29 -13.52 -19.42
CA ARG A 265 -2.82 -13.36 -19.32
C ARG A 265 -2.34 -12.49 -18.15
N VAL A 266 -3.10 -11.45 -17.79
CA VAL A 266 -2.69 -10.47 -16.76
C VAL A 266 -3.29 -10.82 -15.40
N THR A 267 -4.61 -10.91 -15.36
CA THR A 267 -5.42 -11.29 -14.21
C THR A 267 -6.69 -11.92 -14.75
N PRO A 268 -7.29 -12.92 -14.09
CA PRO A 268 -8.61 -13.44 -14.46
C PRO A 268 -9.75 -12.42 -14.20
N PHE A 269 -9.55 -11.44 -13.33
CA PHE A 269 -10.54 -10.40 -13.01
C PHE A 269 -10.34 -9.15 -13.88
N GLN A 270 -11.17 -8.99 -14.91
CA GLN A 270 -11.02 -7.96 -15.94
C GLN A 270 -11.61 -6.61 -15.52
N GLY A 271 -11.01 -5.53 -16.05
CA GLY A 271 -11.55 -4.17 -15.94
C GLY A 271 -11.39 -3.53 -14.56
N LEU A 272 -10.74 -4.21 -13.62
CA LEU A 272 -10.45 -3.68 -12.29
C LEU A 272 -9.18 -2.83 -12.29
N PRO A 273 -9.09 -1.79 -11.44
CA PRO A 273 -7.87 -1.03 -11.27
C PRO A 273 -6.72 -1.94 -10.77
N ILE A 274 -5.51 -1.68 -11.25
CA ILE A 274 -4.30 -2.41 -10.86
C ILE A 274 -3.27 -1.44 -10.28
N GLN A 275 -2.60 -1.87 -9.22
CA GLN A 275 -1.36 -1.29 -8.73
C GLN A 275 -0.20 -2.10 -9.30
N ASP A 276 0.50 -1.50 -10.24
CA ASP A 276 1.63 -2.06 -10.96
C ASP A 276 2.71 -0.98 -11.20
N ARG A 277 3.69 -1.29 -12.05
CA ARG A 277 4.72 -0.34 -12.48
C ARG A 277 4.17 0.98 -13.05
N ALA A 278 3.11 0.93 -13.85
CA ALA A 278 2.53 2.12 -14.47
C ALA A 278 1.82 2.98 -13.42
N TRP A 279 1.15 2.34 -12.46
CA TRP A 279 0.60 3.02 -11.29
C TRP A 279 1.69 3.70 -10.46
N LEU A 280 2.82 3.03 -10.19
CA LEU A 280 3.97 3.64 -9.49
C LEU A 280 4.50 4.86 -10.23
N TRP A 281 4.60 4.79 -11.56
CA TRP A 281 5.03 5.94 -12.37
C TRP A 281 4.08 7.13 -12.19
N LYS A 282 2.78 6.91 -12.40
CA LYS A 282 1.77 7.97 -12.29
C LYS A 282 1.71 8.58 -10.88
N LYS A 283 1.80 7.74 -9.85
CA LYS A 283 1.70 8.17 -8.45
C LYS A 283 2.99 8.83 -7.94
N ASN A 284 4.13 8.17 -8.09
CA ASN A 284 5.36 8.53 -7.39
C ASN A 284 6.34 9.33 -8.26
N ILE A 285 6.26 9.23 -9.59
CA ILE A 285 7.26 9.83 -10.49
C ILE A 285 6.70 11.07 -11.17
N GLU A 286 5.50 11.00 -11.74
CA GLU A 286 4.94 12.08 -12.55
C GLU A 286 4.83 13.43 -11.82
N PRO A 287 4.36 13.51 -10.55
CA PRO A 287 4.30 14.79 -9.83
C PRO A 287 5.67 15.43 -9.65
N TRP A 288 6.68 14.60 -9.41
CA TRP A 288 8.07 15.01 -9.17
C TRP A 288 8.79 15.37 -10.47
N LYS A 289 8.52 14.68 -11.60
CA LYS A 289 9.00 15.10 -12.93
C LYS A 289 8.44 16.46 -13.35
N LYS A 290 7.21 16.80 -12.96
CA LYS A 290 6.64 18.14 -13.18
C LYS A 290 7.39 19.22 -12.40
N LEU A 291 7.91 18.90 -11.21
CA LEU A 291 8.78 19.80 -10.44
C LEU A 291 10.18 19.88 -11.05
N GLU A 292 10.75 18.74 -11.43
CA GLU A 292 12.08 18.66 -12.04
C GLU A 292 12.16 19.43 -13.37
N ALA A 293 11.11 19.38 -14.20
CA ALA A 293 11.00 20.17 -15.42
C ALA A 293 11.08 21.69 -15.19
N LYS A 294 10.92 22.15 -13.94
CA LYS A 294 11.09 23.55 -13.53
C LYS A 294 12.50 23.86 -13.02
N GLY A 295 13.45 22.93 -13.15
CA GLY A 295 14.86 23.07 -12.79
C GLY A 295 15.23 22.67 -11.36
N VAL A 296 14.38 21.90 -10.68
CA VAL A 296 14.65 21.40 -9.31
C VAL A 296 15.25 20.00 -9.38
N GLY A 297 16.38 19.78 -8.70
CA GLY A 297 16.96 18.44 -8.58
C GLY A 297 16.08 17.53 -7.73
N VAL A 298 15.88 16.28 -8.17
CA VAL A 298 15.08 15.27 -7.46
C VAL A 298 15.92 14.01 -7.23
N MET A 299 15.80 13.43 -6.04
CA MET A 299 16.34 12.09 -5.72
C MET A 299 15.31 11.27 -4.94
N VAL A 300 15.49 9.95 -4.91
CA VAL A 300 14.78 9.08 -3.97
C VAL A 300 15.62 8.97 -2.70
N GLY A 301 15.26 9.76 -1.69
CA GLY A 301 16.04 9.88 -0.44
C GLY A 301 16.09 8.60 0.36
N GLU A 302 14.99 7.85 0.35
CA GLU A 302 14.91 6.55 0.99
C GLU A 302 13.91 5.65 0.26
N TRP A 303 14.20 4.35 0.27
CA TRP A 303 13.27 3.33 -0.13
C TRP A 303 13.66 1.98 0.49
N GLY A 304 12.78 0.99 0.32
CA GLY A 304 13.03 -0.40 0.69
C GLY A 304 11.76 -1.08 1.16
N CYS A 305 11.90 -2.32 1.59
CA CYS A 305 10.78 -3.11 2.09
C CYS A 305 11.18 -3.83 3.37
N TYR A 306 10.29 -3.81 4.35
CA TYR A 306 10.47 -4.51 5.62
C TYR A 306 10.49 -6.04 5.42
N ASN A 307 11.08 -6.74 6.40
CA ASN A 307 11.43 -8.16 6.28
C ASN A 307 10.27 -9.14 6.49
N LYS A 308 9.02 -8.66 6.53
CA LYS A 308 7.82 -9.52 6.69
C LYS A 308 7.06 -9.75 5.40
N THR A 309 7.33 -8.98 4.36
CA THR A 309 6.77 -9.17 3.01
C THR A 309 7.48 -10.34 2.32
N PRO A 310 6.75 -11.27 1.67
CA PRO A 310 7.36 -12.38 0.93
C PRO A 310 8.40 -11.89 -0.08
N HIS A 311 9.55 -12.55 -0.11
CA HIS A 311 10.71 -12.06 -0.85
C HIS A 311 10.46 -11.98 -2.37
N ASP A 312 9.70 -12.91 -2.95
CA ASP A 312 9.34 -12.85 -4.37
C ASP A 312 8.51 -11.59 -4.71
N VAL A 313 7.64 -11.15 -3.79
CA VAL A 313 6.84 -9.93 -3.93
C VAL A 313 7.76 -8.71 -3.83
N VAL A 314 8.71 -8.72 -2.89
CA VAL A 314 9.70 -7.66 -2.75
C VAL A 314 10.54 -7.49 -4.00
N LEU A 315 11.09 -8.56 -4.57
CA LEU A 315 11.94 -8.48 -5.77
C LEU A 315 11.17 -7.92 -6.98
N ARG A 316 9.94 -8.38 -7.21
CA ARG A 316 9.11 -7.89 -8.33
C ARG A 316 8.71 -6.43 -8.17
N TRP A 317 8.33 -6.03 -6.96
CA TRP A 317 8.02 -4.63 -6.64
C TRP A 317 9.25 -3.72 -6.72
N ALA A 318 10.38 -4.17 -6.18
CA ALA A 318 11.63 -3.44 -6.19
C ALA A 318 12.12 -3.23 -7.64
N GLU A 319 12.02 -4.24 -8.50
CA GLU A 319 12.36 -4.11 -9.91
C GLU A 319 11.53 -3.04 -10.63
N ASP A 320 10.22 -3.00 -10.40
CA ASP A 320 9.35 -1.97 -10.97
C ASP A 320 9.71 -0.56 -10.47
N CYS A 321 10.03 -0.41 -9.18
CA CYS A 321 10.51 0.84 -8.59
C CYS A 321 11.84 1.29 -9.24
N LEU A 322 12.84 0.43 -9.24
CA LEU A 322 14.18 0.68 -9.78
C LEU A 322 14.12 1.01 -11.28
N ALA A 323 13.33 0.25 -12.05
CA ALA A 323 13.17 0.49 -13.48
C ALA A 323 12.48 1.82 -13.77
N ASN A 324 11.59 2.29 -12.89
CA ASN A 324 11.00 3.61 -13.00
C ASN A 324 11.99 4.73 -12.63
N TRP A 325 12.81 4.56 -11.61
CA TRP A 325 13.83 5.56 -11.23
C TRP A 325 14.95 5.66 -12.27
N LYS A 326 15.41 4.53 -12.82
CA LYS A 326 16.34 4.51 -13.96
C LYS A 326 15.77 5.25 -15.16
N ARG A 327 14.49 5.01 -15.50
CA ARG A 327 13.79 5.75 -16.56
C ARG A 327 13.65 7.25 -16.23
N ALA A 328 13.44 7.61 -14.97
CA ALA A 328 13.32 9.00 -14.55
C ALA A 328 14.66 9.75 -14.57
N GLY A 329 15.78 9.03 -14.47
CA GLY A 329 17.12 9.57 -14.32
C GLY A 329 17.49 9.90 -12.87
N TRP A 330 16.91 9.20 -11.89
CA TRP A 330 17.07 9.52 -10.47
C TRP A 330 17.99 8.55 -9.74
N GLY A 331 18.86 9.10 -8.90
CA GLY A 331 19.56 8.35 -7.86
C GLY A 331 18.62 7.96 -6.72
N TRP A 332 18.98 6.90 -6.01
CA TRP A 332 18.21 6.33 -4.91
C TRP A 332 19.12 5.87 -3.77
N ALA A 333 18.60 5.84 -2.55
CA ALA A 333 19.29 5.29 -1.38
C ALA A 333 18.40 4.28 -0.65
N LEU A 334 18.89 3.04 -0.51
CA LEU A 334 18.20 2.00 0.26
C LEU A 334 18.28 2.35 1.76
N TRP A 335 17.17 2.19 2.48
CA TRP A 335 17.06 2.63 3.88
C TRP A 335 18.10 2.00 4.80
N ASN A 336 18.44 0.73 4.56
CA ASN A 336 19.49 0.04 5.28
C ASN A 336 20.48 -0.58 4.31
N PHE A 337 21.76 -0.55 4.65
CA PHE A 337 22.73 -1.49 4.08
C PHE A 337 22.63 -2.83 4.81
N ARG A 338 22.86 -2.79 6.14
CA ARG A 338 22.59 -3.87 7.09
C ARG A 338 21.31 -3.58 7.88
N GLY A 339 20.42 -4.56 7.99
CA GLY A 339 19.17 -4.45 8.75
C GLY A 339 17.93 -4.80 7.91
N SER A 340 16.76 -4.69 8.53
CA SER A 340 15.50 -5.25 8.00
C SER A 340 15.03 -4.74 6.63
N PHE A 341 15.55 -3.61 6.15
CA PHE A 341 15.28 -3.07 4.80
C PHE A 341 16.45 -3.28 3.81
N GLY A 342 17.55 -3.85 4.27
CA GLY A 342 18.81 -3.91 3.55
C GLY A 342 19.08 -5.24 2.85
N ILE A 343 20.25 -5.30 2.21
CA ILE A 343 20.76 -6.52 1.54
C ILE A 343 21.52 -7.44 2.49
N LEU A 344 21.98 -6.94 3.65
CA LEU A 344 22.72 -7.70 4.63
C LEU A 344 21.93 -7.82 5.92
N ASP A 345 21.96 -9.00 6.53
CA ASP A 345 21.36 -9.28 7.84
C ASP A 345 19.91 -8.79 7.94
N SER A 346 19.13 -8.96 6.87
CA SER A 346 17.77 -8.44 6.79
C SER A 346 16.75 -9.30 7.54
N GLU A 347 17.13 -10.51 7.98
CA GLU A 347 16.32 -11.44 8.77
C GLU A 347 14.98 -11.84 8.11
N ARG A 348 14.92 -11.82 6.78
CA ARG A 348 13.83 -12.42 6.02
C ARG A 348 13.87 -13.93 6.21
N LYS A 349 12.70 -14.54 6.41
CA LYS A 349 12.61 -15.98 6.73
C LYS A 349 12.65 -16.88 5.49
N ASP A 350 12.45 -16.29 4.32
CA ASP A 350 12.29 -16.94 3.02
C ASP A 350 13.41 -16.56 2.03
N VAL A 351 14.53 -16.08 2.55
CA VAL A 351 15.75 -15.80 1.78
C VAL A 351 16.79 -16.87 2.08
N GLU A 352 17.31 -17.46 1.02
CA GLU A 352 18.55 -18.25 1.06
C GLU A 352 19.73 -17.27 1.02
N TYR A 353 20.29 -16.98 2.19
CA TYR A 353 21.41 -16.06 2.33
C TYR A 353 22.74 -16.70 1.96
N GLU A 354 23.61 -15.92 1.32
CA GLU A 354 25.03 -16.23 1.11
C GLU A 354 25.83 -15.76 2.34
N ASP A 355 26.81 -16.56 2.80
CA ASP A 355 27.79 -16.08 3.77
C ASP A 355 28.77 -15.14 3.06
N TRP A 356 28.82 -13.90 3.52
CA TRP A 356 29.70 -12.87 2.95
C TRP A 356 30.39 -12.12 4.08
N GLU A 357 31.67 -12.44 4.31
CA GLU A 357 32.50 -11.83 5.35
C GLU A 357 31.87 -11.89 6.76
N GLY A 358 31.20 -13.00 7.08
CA GLY A 358 30.51 -13.19 8.36
C GLY A 358 29.14 -12.52 8.47
N HIS A 359 28.60 -12.00 7.36
CA HIS A 359 27.26 -11.45 7.25
C HIS A 359 26.37 -12.30 6.32
N LYS A 360 25.05 -12.21 6.51
CA LYS A 360 24.06 -12.88 5.68
C LYS A 360 23.64 -12.00 4.52
N LEU A 361 24.14 -12.29 3.32
CA LEU A 361 23.89 -11.51 2.11
C LEU A 361 22.71 -12.04 1.30
N ASP A 362 21.76 -11.15 1.02
CA ASP A 362 20.70 -11.36 0.03
C ASP A 362 21.26 -11.08 -1.37
N ARG A 363 21.85 -12.12 -1.97
CA ARG A 363 22.47 -12.04 -3.31
C ARG A 363 21.46 -11.60 -4.37
N LYS A 364 20.21 -12.09 -4.30
CA LYS A 364 19.17 -11.77 -5.29
C LYS A 364 18.80 -10.29 -5.26
N LEU A 365 18.64 -9.71 -4.06
CA LEU A 365 18.38 -8.28 -3.95
C LEU A 365 19.59 -7.47 -4.40
N LEU A 366 20.82 -7.82 -3.99
CA LEU A 366 22.04 -7.13 -4.44
C LEU A 366 22.18 -7.14 -5.98
N ASP A 367 22.02 -8.29 -6.61
CA ASP A 367 22.13 -8.40 -8.07
C ASP A 367 21.03 -7.58 -8.76
N LEU A 368 19.82 -7.53 -8.20
CA LEU A 368 18.76 -6.65 -8.68
C LEU A 368 19.18 -5.18 -8.59
N LEU A 369 19.75 -4.74 -7.45
CA LEU A 369 20.24 -3.37 -7.27
C LEU A 369 21.32 -3.02 -8.30
N LEU A 370 22.29 -3.90 -8.56
CA LEU A 370 23.40 -3.64 -9.49
C LEU A 370 22.97 -3.52 -10.97
N ARG A 371 21.77 -4.02 -11.33
CA ARG A 371 21.24 -3.91 -12.70
C ARG A 371 20.66 -2.51 -13.02
N TYR A 372 20.34 -1.71 -12.01
CA TYR A 372 19.60 -0.45 -12.16
C TYR A 372 20.38 0.74 -11.62
#